data_AF-A0A3A9ZZC6-F1
#
_entry.id   AF-A0A3A9ZZC6-F1
#
_cell.length_a   1.000
_cell.length_b   1.000
_cell.length_c   1.000
_cell.angle_alpha   90.00
_cell.angle_beta   90.00
_cell.angle_gamma   90.00
#
_symmetry.space_group_name_H-M   'P 1'
#
loop_
_entity.id
_entity.type
_entity.pdbx_description
1 polymer ?
#
loop_
_entity_poly.entity_id
_entity_poly.type
_entity_poly.pdbx_seq_one_letter_code
_entity_poly.pdbx_strand_id
1 'polypeptide(L)'
;MPVQTVHGVRELWQHADRIRQEWLGHGMSTEPADRSTAERCLTAVYARMSRPRPRFEWVDSPDKALPLIAGWPTLDQLYEWIRDPRPHGTPPLASDLAMLSSQLRGALSAGVTQTDPELSPMRAGRTREPWPELAPQHALDSGVPLAVVLHQGVRTALHRSLVHGYCLPVRAALASTGPVPVCWYGQQDASWIAYYDTLHRLGLAR
;
A
#
# COMPACT_ATOMS: atom_id res chain seq x y z
N MET A 1 -21.65 18.91 15.17
CA MET A 1 -20.58 17.91 15.20
C MET A 1 -20.73 17.13 16.49
N PRO A 2 -21.16 15.86 16.49
CA PRO A 2 -21.27 15.11 17.73
C PRO A 2 -19.86 14.79 18.23
N VAL A 3 -19.60 15.14 19.49
CA VAL A 3 -18.39 14.76 20.23
C VAL A 3 -18.35 13.24 20.24
N GLN A 4 -17.40 12.63 19.52
CA GLN A 4 -17.13 11.20 19.67
C GLN A 4 -16.69 10.99 21.13
N THR A 5 -17.54 10.37 21.93
CA THR A 5 -17.24 10.03 23.33
C THR A 5 -16.02 9.11 23.37
N VAL A 6 -15.16 9.26 24.37
CA VAL A 6 -13.93 8.46 24.56
C VAL A 6 -14.18 6.95 24.45
N HIS A 7 -15.37 6.50 24.86
CA HIS A 7 -15.82 5.11 24.69
C HIS A 7 -15.94 4.69 23.22
N GLY A 8 -16.58 5.50 22.37
CA GLY A 8 -16.73 5.23 20.94
C GLY A 8 -15.39 5.24 20.20
N VAL A 9 -14.43 6.07 20.63
CA VAL A 9 -13.09 6.12 20.02
C VAL A 9 -12.30 4.82 20.28
N ARG A 10 -12.44 4.22 21.48
CA ARG A 10 -11.82 2.93 21.79
C ARG A 10 -12.45 1.78 21.01
N GLU A 11 -13.78 1.78 20.84
CA GLU A 11 -14.48 0.78 20.02
C GLU A 11 -14.06 0.86 18.55
N LEU A 12 -13.94 2.07 18.00
CA LEU A 12 -13.42 2.29 16.65
C LEU A 12 -12.01 1.71 16.48
N TRP A 13 -11.13 1.92 17.46
CA TRP A 13 -9.79 1.31 17.44
C TRP A 13 -9.85 -0.22 17.50
N GLN A 14 -10.70 -0.82 18.35
CA GLN A 14 -10.83 -2.29 18.43
C GLN A 14 -11.32 -2.90 17.10
N HIS A 15 -12.18 -2.19 16.38
CA HIS A 15 -12.60 -2.61 15.04
C HIS A 15 -11.46 -2.43 14.03
N ALA A 16 -10.76 -1.29 14.06
CA ALA A 16 -9.58 -1.06 13.21
C ALA A 16 -8.51 -2.14 13.39
N ASP A 17 -8.26 -2.57 14.63
CA ASP A 17 -7.27 -3.60 14.93
C ASP A 17 -7.66 -4.96 14.32
N ARG A 18 -8.95 -5.34 14.37
CA ARG A 18 -9.45 -6.55 13.71
C ARG A 18 -9.25 -6.51 12.20
N ILE A 19 -9.59 -5.38 11.57
CA ILE A 19 -9.40 -5.18 10.11
C ILE A 19 -7.90 -5.24 9.77
N ARG A 20 -7.05 -4.62 10.58
CA ARG A 20 -5.60 -4.70 10.42
C ARG A 20 -5.09 -6.13 10.48
N GLN A 21 -5.57 -6.95 11.42
CA GLN A 21 -5.18 -8.35 11.52
C GLN A 21 -5.66 -9.18 10.32
N GLU A 22 -6.88 -8.92 9.82
CA GLU A 22 -7.38 -9.52 8.57
C GLU A 22 -6.45 -9.21 7.39
N TRP A 23 -6.10 -7.94 7.18
CA TRP A 23 -5.17 -7.54 6.11
C TRP A 23 -3.75 -8.05 6.29
N LEU A 24 -3.27 -8.17 7.53
CA LEU A 24 -1.99 -8.82 7.80
C LEU A 24 -2.05 -10.30 7.41
N GLY A 25 -3.14 -10.99 7.73
CA GLY A 25 -3.40 -12.37 7.31
C GLY A 25 -3.36 -12.53 5.79
N HIS A 26 -4.01 -11.62 5.05
CA HIS A 26 -3.93 -11.61 3.59
C HIS A 26 -2.50 -11.34 3.09
N GLY A 27 -1.81 -10.34 3.61
CA GLY A 27 -0.46 -9.98 3.16
C GLY A 27 0.60 -11.05 3.44
N MET A 28 0.39 -11.89 4.44
CA MET A 28 1.27 -12.99 4.84
C MET A 28 0.79 -14.37 4.36
N SER A 29 -0.34 -14.44 3.65
CA SER A 29 -0.90 -15.70 3.20
C SER A 29 0.02 -16.41 2.21
N THR A 30 0.19 -17.72 2.42
CA THR A 30 0.85 -18.66 1.51
C THR A 30 -0.15 -19.62 0.85
N GLU A 31 -1.44 -19.41 1.04
CA GLU A 31 -2.48 -20.17 0.35
C GLU A 31 -2.40 -19.95 -1.16
N PRO A 32 -2.88 -20.89 -1.98
CA PRO A 32 -2.92 -20.72 -3.42
C PRO A 32 -3.65 -19.42 -3.81
N ALA A 33 -3.05 -18.64 -4.71
CA ALA A 33 -3.67 -17.43 -5.23
C ALA A 33 -4.99 -17.75 -5.96
N ASP A 34 -6.01 -16.92 -5.77
CA ASP A 34 -7.19 -16.93 -6.65
C ASP A 34 -6.80 -16.38 -8.02
N ARG A 35 -6.30 -17.29 -8.85
CA ARG A 35 -5.80 -16.99 -10.20
C ARG A 35 -6.86 -16.31 -11.04
N SER A 36 -8.10 -16.80 -10.96
CA SER A 36 -9.21 -16.30 -11.76
C SER A 36 -9.50 -14.84 -11.46
N THR A 37 -9.55 -14.47 -10.18
CA THR A 37 -9.83 -13.10 -9.75
C THR A 37 -8.65 -12.19 -10.06
N ALA A 38 -7.42 -12.65 -9.83
CA ALA A 38 -6.22 -11.89 -10.16
C ALA A 38 -6.16 -11.55 -11.66
N GLU A 39 -6.39 -12.53 -12.54
CA GLU A 39 -6.37 -12.32 -13.99
C GLU A 39 -7.47 -11.36 -14.46
N ARG A 40 -8.68 -11.49 -13.92
CA ARG A 40 -9.80 -10.56 -14.23
C ARG A 40 -9.47 -9.14 -13.80
N CYS A 41 -8.98 -8.96 -12.58
CA CYS A 41 -8.62 -7.64 -12.04
C CYS A 41 -7.48 -6.99 -12.83
N LEU A 42 -6.40 -7.73 -13.11
CA LEU A 42 -5.28 -7.22 -13.89
C LEU A 42 -5.67 -6.91 -15.33
N THR A 43 -6.51 -7.74 -15.96
CA THR A 43 -7.06 -7.45 -17.30
C THR A 43 -7.86 -6.14 -17.29
N ALA A 44 -8.70 -5.91 -16.28
CA ALA A 44 -9.47 -4.67 -16.16
C ALA A 44 -8.58 -3.45 -15.92
N VAL A 45 -7.50 -3.58 -15.15
CA VAL A 45 -6.48 -2.53 -14.96
C VAL A 45 -5.81 -2.17 -16.29
N TYR A 46 -5.38 -3.16 -17.08
CA TYR A 46 -4.78 -2.92 -18.39
C TYR A 46 -5.77 -2.28 -19.37
N ALA A 47 -7.02 -2.72 -19.39
CA ALA A 47 -8.06 -2.13 -20.21
C ALA A 47 -8.32 -0.65 -19.87
N ARG A 48 -8.30 -0.29 -18.58
CA ARG A 48 -8.42 1.12 -18.13
C ARG A 48 -7.28 2.01 -18.64
N MET A 49 -6.09 1.43 -18.84
CA MET A 49 -4.94 2.13 -19.41
C MET A 49 -4.91 2.04 -20.95
N SER A 50 -5.96 1.51 -21.60
CA SER A 50 -6.01 1.23 -23.03
C SER A 50 -4.83 0.37 -23.51
N ARG A 51 -4.36 -0.56 -22.66
CA ARG A 51 -3.29 -1.50 -22.97
C ARG A 51 -3.86 -2.85 -23.43
N PRO A 52 -3.12 -3.59 -24.29
CA PRO A 52 -3.48 -4.97 -24.63
C PRO A 52 -3.62 -5.83 -23.38
N ARG A 53 -4.47 -6.86 -23.44
CA ARG A 53 -4.60 -7.84 -22.36
C ARG A 53 -3.21 -8.41 -21.99
N PRO A 54 -2.83 -8.44 -20.71
CA PRO A 54 -1.55 -9.00 -20.30
C PRO A 54 -1.53 -10.52 -20.50
N ARG A 55 -0.32 -11.06 -20.65
CA ARG A 55 -0.07 -12.49 -20.50
C ARG A 55 0.05 -12.83 -19.02
N PHE A 56 -0.45 -14.00 -18.65
CA PHE A 56 -0.37 -14.51 -17.28
C PHE A 56 0.51 -15.76 -17.28
N GLU A 57 1.56 -15.72 -16.46
CA GLU A 57 2.44 -16.86 -16.20
C GLU A 57 2.39 -17.12 -14.69
N TRP A 58 1.89 -18.29 -14.30
CA TRP A 58 1.83 -18.71 -12.89
C TRP A 58 2.99 -19.63 -12.60
N VAL A 59 3.73 -19.32 -11.52
CA VAL A 59 4.89 -20.11 -11.08
C VAL A 59 4.70 -20.59 -9.65
N ASP A 60 5.36 -21.69 -9.29
CA ASP A 60 5.21 -22.33 -7.97
C ASP A 60 5.94 -21.60 -6.85
N SER A 61 6.94 -20.79 -7.20
CA SER A 61 7.66 -19.97 -6.23
C SER A 61 8.20 -18.70 -6.86
N PRO A 62 8.51 -17.68 -6.05
CA PRO A 62 9.06 -16.45 -6.61
C PRO A 62 10.46 -16.60 -7.21
N ASP A 63 11.26 -17.57 -6.76
CA ASP A 63 12.54 -17.95 -7.38
C ASP A 63 12.34 -18.41 -8.83
N LYS A 64 11.30 -19.21 -9.08
CA LYS A 64 10.94 -19.65 -10.44
C LYS A 64 10.47 -18.51 -11.35
N ALA A 65 10.08 -17.36 -10.80
CA ALA A 65 9.75 -16.19 -11.61
C ALA A 65 10.98 -15.51 -12.20
N LEU A 66 12.16 -15.61 -11.54
CA LEU A 66 13.36 -14.84 -11.91
C LEU A 66 13.75 -14.95 -13.40
N PRO A 67 13.77 -16.16 -14.02
CA PRO A 67 14.10 -16.27 -15.45
C PRO A 67 13.08 -15.59 -16.37
N LEU A 68 11.80 -15.51 -15.97
CA LEU A 68 10.72 -14.93 -16.77
C LEU A 68 10.75 -13.39 -16.81
N ILE A 69 11.35 -12.79 -15.79
CA ILE A 69 11.46 -11.34 -15.62
C ILE A 69 12.90 -10.84 -15.88
N ALA A 70 13.78 -11.71 -16.37
CA ALA A 70 15.14 -11.34 -16.69
C ALA A 70 15.16 -10.21 -17.74
N GLY A 71 15.93 -9.16 -17.47
CA GLY A 71 16.04 -7.98 -18.34
C GLY A 71 14.93 -6.93 -18.15
N TRP A 72 13.99 -7.13 -17.23
CA TRP A 72 13.05 -6.07 -16.84
C TRP A 72 13.75 -4.95 -16.07
N PRO A 73 13.26 -3.70 -16.14
CA PRO A 73 13.95 -2.57 -15.53
C PRO A 73 14.01 -2.66 -14.00
N THR A 74 15.15 -2.29 -13.44
CA THR A 74 15.33 -2.07 -11.99
C THR A 74 14.81 -0.69 -11.57
N LEU A 75 14.75 -0.44 -10.25
CA LEU A 75 14.17 0.79 -9.73
C LEU A 75 15.05 1.98 -10.09
N ASP A 76 16.36 1.78 -10.04
CA ASP A 76 17.34 2.77 -10.45
C ASP A 76 17.20 3.11 -11.94
N GLN A 77 16.99 2.11 -12.81
CA GLN A 77 16.75 2.34 -14.23
C GLN A 77 15.45 3.13 -14.48
N LEU A 78 14.37 2.85 -13.74
CA LEU A 78 13.15 3.65 -13.82
C LEU A 78 13.38 5.10 -13.35
N TYR A 79 14.18 5.31 -12.29
CA TYR A 79 14.53 6.66 -11.83
C TYR A 79 15.39 7.40 -12.85
N GLU A 80 16.33 6.72 -13.51
CA GLU A 80 17.10 7.29 -14.62
C GLU A 80 16.19 7.75 -15.76
N TRP A 81 15.19 6.94 -16.14
CA TRP A 81 14.23 7.33 -17.18
C TRP A 81 13.38 8.55 -16.81
N ILE A 82 13.09 8.75 -15.52
CA ILE A 82 12.41 9.97 -15.06
C ILE A 82 13.34 11.19 -15.19
N ARG A 83 14.64 11.01 -14.92
CA ARG A 83 15.65 12.09 -14.96
C ARG A 83 16.04 12.49 -16.38
N ASP A 84 16.16 11.52 -17.29
CA ASP A 84 16.44 11.72 -18.72
C ASP A 84 15.43 10.93 -19.56
N PRO A 85 14.23 11.49 -19.82
CA PRO A 85 13.18 10.78 -20.52
C PRO A 85 13.54 10.51 -21.97
N ARG A 86 13.98 9.29 -22.25
CA ARG A 86 14.18 8.73 -23.61
C ARG A 86 13.45 7.38 -23.68
N PRO A 87 12.62 7.08 -24.70
CA PRO A 87 12.47 7.73 -26.01
C PRO A 87 11.11 8.46 -26.21
N HIS A 88 10.98 9.20 -27.32
CA HIS A 88 9.70 9.70 -27.81
C HIS A 88 8.79 8.53 -28.21
N GLY A 89 7.65 8.36 -27.54
CA GLY A 89 6.71 7.27 -27.79
C GLY A 89 5.66 7.09 -26.69
N THR A 90 4.97 5.95 -26.69
CA THR A 90 4.02 5.59 -25.63
C THR A 90 4.75 5.51 -24.29
N PRO A 91 4.19 6.08 -23.19
CA PRO A 91 4.79 5.98 -21.87
C PRO A 91 5.12 4.53 -21.50
N PRO A 92 6.16 4.26 -20.69
CA PRO A 92 6.39 2.93 -20.15
C PRO A 92 5.16 2.44 -19.37
N LEU A 93 4.87 1.14 -19.43
CA LEU A 93 3.77 0.53 -18.67
C LEU A 93 3.85 0.87 -17.16
N ALA A 94 5.07 0.93 -16.62
CA ALA A 94 5.30 1.31 -15.22
C ALA A 94 4.78 2.73 -14.90
N SER A 95 4.91 3.68 -15.84
CA SER A 95 4.41 5.05 -15.69
C SER A 95 2.88 5.10 -15.68
N ASP A 96 2.21 4.34 -16.55
CA ASP A 96 0.74 4.26 -16.57
C ASP A 96 0.20 3.63 -15.28
N LEU A 97 0.83 2.53 -14.82
CA LEU A 97 0.48 1.87 -13.56
C LEU A 97 0.68 2.80 -12.36
N ALA A 98 1.78 3.56 -12.34
CA ALA A 98 2.06 4.54 -11.29
C ALA A 98 1.03 5.67 -11.29
N MET A 99 0.66 6.18 -12.47
CA MET A 99 -0.37 7.20 -12.65
C MET A 99 -1.74 6.71 -12.17
N LEU A 100 -2.16 5.51 -12.59
CA LEU A 100 -3.43 4.91 -12.16
C LEU A 100 -3.46 4.69 -10.64
N SER A 101 -2.35 4.20 -10.07
CA SER A 101 -2.21 4.03 -8.61
C SER A 101 -2.30 5.38 -7.87
N SER A 102 -1.67 6.43 -8.42
CA SER A 102 -1.75 7.79 -7.86
C SER A 102 -3.17 8.34 -7.89
N GLN A 103 -3.87 8.20 -9.03
CA GLN A 103 -5.27 8.61 -9.19
C GLN A 103 -6.19 7.87 -8.22
N LEU A 104 -6.00 6.56 -8.06
CA LEU A 104 -6.76 5.76 -7.09
C LEU A 104 -6.55 6.26 -5.66
N ARG A 105 -5.30 6.50 -5.25
CA ARG A 105 -5.03 7.07 -3.91
C ARG A 105 -5.68 8.43 -3.74
N GLY A 106 -5.60 9.30 -4.74
CA GLY A 106 -6.23 10.62 -4.72
C GLY A 106 -7.75 10.53 -4.56
N ALA A 107 -8.40 9.64 -5.31
CA ALA A 107 -9.84 9.39 -5.21
C ALA A 107 -10.25 8.84 -3.83
N LEU A 108 -9.48 7.88 -3.28
CA LEU A 108 -9.72 7.34 -1.95
C LEU A 108 -9.53 8.42 -0.86
N SER A 109 -8.46 9.22 -0.95
CA SER A 109 -8.23 10.35 -0.04
C SER A 109 -9.36 11.38 -0.09
N ALA A 110 -9.91 11.68 -1.26
CA ALA A 110 -11.02 12.63 -1.42
C ALA A 110 -12.33 12.16 -0.75
N GLY A 111 -12.50 10.85 -0.58
CA GLY A 111 -13.65 10.24 0.10
C GLY A 111 -13.55 10.20 1.63
N VAL A 112 -12.40 10.55 2.23
CA VAL A 112 -12.19 10.50 3.68
C VAL A 112 -12.83 11.69 4.38
N THR A 113 -13.57 11.42 5.45
CA THR A 113 -14.31 12.43 6.23
C THR A 113 -13.42 13.25 7.16
N GLN A 114 -12.34 12.64 7.66
CA GLN A 114 -11.37 13.29 8.54
C GLN A 114 -10.01 13.40 7.83
N THR A 115 -9.49 14.61 7.68
CA THR A 115 -8.15 14.81 7.12
C THR A 115 -7.14 14.08 7.96
N ASP A 116 -6.46 13.10 7.35
CA ASP A 116 -5.33 12.44 7.96
C ASP A 116 -4.15 13.41 8.01
N PRO A 117 -3.75 13.85 9.21
CA PRO A 117 -2.75 14.88 9.32
C PRO A 117 -1.32 14.33 9.19
N GLU A 118 -1.11 13.01 9.12
CA GLU A 118 0.15 12.41 8.64
C GLU A 118 0.26 12.43 7.11
N LEU A 119 -0.88 12.50 6.40
CA LEU A 119 -0.95 12.61 4.94
C LEU A 119 -1.04 14.04 4.42
N SER A 120 -1.38 14.99 5.31
CA SER A 120 -1.59 16.38 4.93
C SER A 120 -0.29 17.17 4.96
N PRO A 121 0.13 17.82 3.84
CA PRO A 121 1.32 18.66 3.82
C PRO A 121 1.21 19.90 4.73
N MET A 122 -0.02 20.24 5.16
CA MET A 122 -0.30 21.38 6.05
C MET A 122 0.10 21.16 7.52
N ARG A 123 0.63 19.98 7.89
CA ARG A 123 1.20 19.78 9.24
C ARG A 123 2.61 20.36 9.43
N ALA A 124 2.99 21.37 8.65
CA ALA A 124 4.01 22.33 9.06
C ALA A 124 3.43 23.36 10.06
N GLY A 125 2.83 22.91 11.16
CA GLY A 125 2.20 23.77 12.16
C GLY A 125 3.06 23.93 13.41
N ARG A 126 3.62 25.14 13.60
CA ARG A 126 4.28 25.76 14.79
C ARG A 126 5.37 25.01 15.58
N THR A 127 5.30 23.70 15.75
CA THR A 127 6.35 22.84 16.30
C THR A 127 6.40 21.60 15.40
N ARG A 128 7.47 21.46 14.62
CA ARG A 128 7.67 20.35 13.64
C ARG A 128 7.89 18.98 14.29
N GLU A 129 7.36 18.74 15.48
CA GLU A 129 7.59 17.51 16.22
C GLU A 129 6.62 16.43 15.75
N PRO A 130 7.12 15.21 15.43
CA PRO A 130 6.27 14.10 15.05
C PRO A 130 5.37 13.68 16.21
N TRP A 131 4.22 13.09 15.91
CA TRP A 131 3.38 12.49 16.95
C TRP A 131 4.10 11.33 17.60
N PRO A 132 3.98 11.17 18.92
CA PRO A 132 4.68 10.11 19.62
C PRO A 132 4.17 8.74 19.15
N GLU A 133 5.10 7.82 18.87
CA GLU A 133 4.77 6.41 18.63
C GLU A 133 4.46 5.73 19.97
N LEU A 134 3.18 5.75 20.36
CA LEU A 134 2.68 5.10 21.58
C LEU A 134 1.81 3.90 21.23
N ALA A 135 1.61 3.01 22.21
CA ALA A 135 0.57 1.99 22.11
C ALA A 135 -0.77 2.68 21.82
N PRO A 136 -1.60 2.19 20.87
CA PRO A 136 -2.79 2.91 20.40
C PRO A 136 -3.75 3.37 21.49
N GLN A 137 -3.95 2.55 22.54
CA GLN A 137 -4.79 2.93 23.68
C GLN A 137 -4.18 4.10 24.48
N HIS A 138 -2.87 4.06 24.75
CA HIS A 138 -2.17 5.15 25.44
C HIS A 138 -2.10 6.43 24.59
N ALA A 139 -1.99 6.29 23.26
CA ALA A 139 -2.05 7.42 22.35
C ALA A 139 -3.39 8.16 22.46
N LEU A 140 -4.50 7.40 22.42
CA LEU A 140 -5.84 7.94 22.59
C LEU A 140 -6.02 8.60 23.97
N ASP A 141 -5.53 7.96 25.03
CA ASP A 141 -5.59 8.50 26.40
C ASP A 141 -4.77 9.79 26.56
N SER A 142 -3.71 9.94 25.78
CA SER A 142 -2.84 11.13 25.76
C SER A 142 -3.36 12.24 24.84
N GLY A 143 -4.54 12.07 24.22
CA GLY A 143 -5.15 13.06 23.34
C GLY A 143 -4.62 13.05 21.90
N VAL A 144 -3.92 12.00 21.47
CA VAL A 144 -3.52 11.85 20.06
C VAL A 144 -4.77 11.68 19.19
N PRO A 145 -4.93 12.44 18.09
CA PRO A 145 -6.11 12.34 17.24
C PRO A 145 -6.32 10.93 16.68
N LEU A 146 -7.58 10.47 16.64
CA LEU A 146 -7.94 9.14 16.12
C LEU A 146 -7.37 8.89 14.71
N ALA A 147 -7.41 9.87 13.80
CA ALA A 147 -6.85 9.74 12.46
C ALA A 147 -5.35 9.40 12.46
N VAL A 148 -4.58 9.97 13.40
CA VAL A 148 -3.15 9.65 13.59
C VAL A 148 -2.99 8.23 14.13
N VAL A 149 -3.78 7.86 15.14
CA VAL A 149 -3.74 6.51 15.72
C VAL A 149 -4.09 5.45 14.69
N LEU A 150 -5.09 5.70 13.83
CA LEU A 150 -5.44 4.81 12.72
C LEU A 150 -4.32 4.75 11.67
N HIS A 151 -3.71 5.88 11.30
CA HIS A 151 -2.60 5.87 10.36
C HIS A 151 -1.43 5.05 10.89
N GLN A 152 -0.93 5.39 12.08
CA GLN A 152 0.22 4.72 12.68
C GLN A 152 -0.10 3.26 12.98
N GLY A 153 -1.26 3.03 13.61
CA GLY A 153 -1.70 1.73 14.09
C GLY A 153 -2.08 0.76 12.97
N VAL A 154 -2.57 1.23 11.83
CA VAL A 154 -2.96 0.38 10.68
C VAL A 154 -1.92 0.45 9.59
N ARG A 155 -1.75 1.61 8.95
CA ARG A 155 -0.91 1.75 7.76
C ARG A 155 0.57 1.56 8.08
N THR A 156 1.11 2.31 9.03
CA THR A 156 2.54 2.23 9.38
C THR A 156 2.89 0.87 9.97
N ALA A 157 2.05 0.35 10.87
CA ALA A 157 2.23 -0.99 11.44
C ALA A 157 2.22 -2.08 10.37
N LEU A 158 1.23 -2.10 9.46
CA LEU A 158 1.18 -3.08 8.37
C LEU A 158 2.35 -2.92 7.41
N HIS A 159 2.72 -1.69 7.05
CA HIS A 159 3.88 -1.45 6.19
C HIS A 159 5.16 -2.01 6.84
N ARG A 160 5.34 -1.79 8.14
CA ARG A 160 6.47 -2.34 8.89
C ARG A 160 6.48 -3.86 8.87
N SER A 161 5.34 -4.51 9.14
CA SER A 161 5.23 -5.96 9.12
C SER A 161 5.45 -6.56 7.72
N LEU A 162 4.80 -6.01 6.69
CA LEU A 162 4.80 -6.57 5.35
C LEU A 162 6.08 -6.22 4.59
N VAL A 163 6.49 -4.95 4.58
CA VAL A 163 7.65 -4.51 3.79
C VAL A 163 8.95 -4.85 4.50
N HIS A 164 9.12 -4.40 5.75
CA HIS A 164 10.37 -4.65 6.47
C HIS A 164 10.46 -6.07 7.02
N GLY A 165 9.33 -6.65 7.45
CA GLY A 165 9.31 -8.01 8.00
C GLY A 165 9.32 -9.12 6.94
N TYR A 166 8.89 -8.85 5.70
CA TYR A 166 8.76 -9.89 4.68
C TYR A 166 9.33 -9.51 3.30
N CYS A 167 8.84 -8.44 2.65
CA CYS A 167 9.27 -8.10 1.28
C CYS A 167 10.77 -7.93 1.15
N LEU A 168 11.37 -7.09 2.01
CA LEU A 168 12.78 -6.77 1.91
C LEU A 168 13.67 -8.01 2.19
N PRO A 169 13.42 -8.82 3.23
CA PRO A 169 14.11 -10.10 3.40
C PRO A 169 14.01 -11.04 2.20
N VAL A 170 12.81 -11.25 1.64
CA VAL A 170 12.63 -12.14 0.49
C VAL A 170 13.34 -11.60 -0.75
N ARG A 171 13.22 -10.29 -1.00
CA ARG A 171 13.91 -9.62 -2.11
C ARG A 171 15.43 -9.73 -1.96
N ALA A 172 15.96 -9.59 -0.74
CA ALA A 172 17.39 -9.75 -0.46
C ALA A 172 17.86 -11.20 -0.72
N ALA A 173 17.08 -12.20 -0.32
CA ALA A 173 17.39 -13.61 -0.58
C ALA A 173 17.46 -13.91 -2.09
N LEU A 174 16.52 -13.37 -2.86
CA LEU A 174 16.49 -13.55 -4.33
C LEU A 174 17.53 -12.74 -5.07
N ALA A 175 17.96 -11.60 -4.52
CA ALA A 175 19.03 -10.79 -5.10
C ALA A 175 20.41 -11.45 -5.00
N SER A 176 20.55 -12.58 -4.30
CA SER A 176 21.80 -13.35 -4.20
C SER A 176 22.36 -13.77 -5.57
N THR A 177 21.50 -13.84 -6.60
CA THR A 177 21.88 -14.19 -7.97
C THR A 177 21.97 -12.99 -8.93
N GLY A 178 21.78 -11.75 -8.45
CA GLY A 178 21.87 -10.53 -9.25
C GLY A 178 20.78 -9.48 -8.96
N PRO A 179 20.79 -8.32 -9.67
CA PRO A 179 19.79 -7.28 -9.49
C PRO A 179 18.36 -7.77 -9.80
N VAL A 180 17.43 -7.58 -8.85
CA VAL A 180 16.02 -7.95 -9.03
C VAL A 180 15.26 -6.76 -9.65
N PRO A 181 14.50 -6.97 -10.74
CA PRO A 181 13.69 -5.92 -11.38
C PRO A 181 12.68 -5.25 -10.45
N VAL A 182 12.05 -4.19 -10.96
CA VAL A 182 10.87 -3.52 -10.39
C VAL A 182 9.64 -4.38 -10.67
N CYS A 183 9.59 -5.48 -9.95
CA CYS A 183 8.45 -6.35 -9.81
C CYS A 183 8.35 -6.64 -8.31
N TRP A 184 7.28 -7.32 -7.88
CA TRP A 184 6.94 -7.59 -6.47
C TRP A 184 6.06 -6.56 -5.77
N TYR A 185 5.28 -5.82 -6.55
CA TYR A 185 4.12 -5.12 -5.99
C TYR A 185 2.95 -6.10 -5.94
N GLY A 186 2.67 -6.63 -4.76
CA GLY A 186 1.73 -7.74 -4.55
C GLY A 186 0.90 -7.54 -3.30
N GLN A 187 0.46 -8.64 -2.69
CA GLN A 187 -0.31 -8.61 -1.44
C GLN A 187 0.41 -7.88 -0.29
N GLN A 188 1.73 -7.71 -0.38
CA GLN A 188 2.51 -7.03 0.64
C GLN A 188 2.48 -5.49 0.53
N ASP A 189 1.96 -4.93 -0.56
CA ASP A 189 1.60 -3.51 -0.64
C ASP A 189 0.23 -3.21 -0.03
N ALA A 190 -0.41 -4.20 0.61
CA ALA A 190 -1.74 -4.05 1.18
C ALA A 190 -1.84 -2.95 2.25
N SER A 191 -0.74 -2.48 2.84
CA SER A 191 -0.78 -1.53 3.97
C SER A 191 -1.57 -0.24 3.68
N TRP A 192 -1.48 0.31 2.48
CA TRP A 192 -2.21 1.53 2.12
C TRP A 192 -3.66 1.24 1.70
N ILE A 193 -3.94 0.07 1.11
CA ILE A 193 -5.29 -0.37 0.77
C ILE A 193 -6.07 -0.67 2.06
N ALA A 194 -5.46 -1.41 2.98
CA ALA A 194 -5.99 -1.76 4.29
C ALA A 194 -6.37 -0.53 5.11
N TYR A 195 -5.58 0.54 5.00
CA TYR A 195 -5.90 1.81 5.65
C TYR A 195 -7.21 2.40 5.13
N TYR A 196 -7.38 2.52 3.81
CA TYR A 196 -8.62 3.07 3.24
C TYR A 196 -9.82 2.16 3.45
N ASP A 197 -9.64 0.84 3.36
CA ASP A 197 -10.69 -0.14 3.71
C ASP A 197 -11.09 -0.04 5.18
N THR A 198 -10.12 0.16 6.09
CA THR A 198 -10.42 0.43 7.50
C THR A 198 -11.27 1.68 7.66
N LEU A 199 -10.88 2.79 7.02
CA LEU A 199 -11.67 4.02 7.07
C LEU A 199 -13.09 3.80 6.55
N HIS A 200 -13.25 3.07 5.45
CA HIS A 200 -14.57 2.77 4.88
C HIS A 200 -15.43 1.92 5.83
N ARG A 201 -14.90 0.81 6.35
CA ARG A 201 -15.62 -0.11 7.27
C ARG A 201 -15.96 0.53 8.62
N LEU A 202 -15.21 1.56 9.03
CA LEU A 202 -15.52 2.37 10.22
C LEU A 202 -16.50 3.51 9.94
N GLY A 203 -16.97 3.69 8.70
CA GLY A 203 -17.84 4.80 8.30
C GLY A 203 -17.14 6.16 8.27
N LEU A 204 -15.80 6.17 8.17
CA LEU A 204 -14.95 7.36 8.10
C LEU A 204 -14.57 7.74 6.67
N ALA A 205 -14.92 6.92 5.67
CA ALA A 205 -14.78 7.21 4.25
C ALA A 205 -16.01 6.71 3.47
N ARG A 206 -16.33 7.39 2.36
CA ARG A 206 -17.37 6.96 1.41
C ARG A 206 -16.85 5.96 0.40
#